data_AF-A0A0M0J695-F1
#
_entry.id   AF-A0A0M0J695-F1
#
_cell.length_a   1.000
_cell.length_b   1.000
_cell.length_c   1.000
_cell.angle_alpha   90.00
_cell.angle_beta   90.00
_cell.angle_gamma   90.00
#
_symmetry.space_group_name_H-M   'P 1'
#
loop_
_entity.id
_entity.type
_entity.pdbx_description
1 polymer ?
#
loop_
_entity_poly.entity_id
_entity_poly.type
_entity_poly.pdbx_seq_one_letter_code
_entity_poly.pdbx_strand_id
1 'polypeptide(L)'
;MVFPGGRAFGMPEEQEAHMRDWLAGRQRAAGGTPHAHFEVRFYPARYDVARGSILPLGDLTRWTSQVMGACAHDLCVLEEPEHLNWYHGGRNWRRRFKLVVGVVHTNYLQYARMYQPENTGIVCALNQLVCRAYCDTVIKLSDSLQPLPRSIVCNVHGVRSEFIEVGRRAALAAIEPHSLFGFRRKSFEFTHGAYFIGKLLWAKGHRLLIDYLRDEGLDAGEGHTLTLIENAQRRYDVETHTRVDVFGDGDDASAIKEAATASKLNLHFPGARDHADPTLHGYKVFVNPSQTEVLSTTTAEALAMGKFVVIERHPSNEFFYPFANVRTYSTPAEFRAALRETLASMPAPLSAAESRALSWAGATERFLGCVDAAVDSAESPRVVDELAHLTHGALSWHKGYLGDWLKQYIFESGPVSRQRWLHSERRYRLSTSVTEVVDKSVAVSPAVGHEYWRERYGDVGQPNAGSSYSYPHKKQSHSSWTAIFLKKGDRRGM
;
A
#
# COMPACT_ATOMS: atom_id res chain seq x y z
N MET A 1 0.86 -1.91 -10.71
CA MET A 1 1.83 -0.78 -10.68
C MET A 1 1.69 0.03 -11.96
N VAL A 2 1.86 1.37 -11.87
CA VAL A 2 1.87 2.27 -13.04
C VAL A 2 3.10 2.03 -13.94
N PHE A 3 4.17 1.44 -13.38
CA PHE A 3 5.40 1.13 -14.10
C PHE A 3 5.69 -0.38 -14.05
N PRO A 4 5.83 -1.07 -15.19
CA PRO A 4 6.37 -2.43 -15.23
C PRO A 4 7.86 -2.41 -14.84
N GLY A 5 8.38 -3.56 -14.39
CA GLY A 5 9.80 -3.70 -14.07
C GLY A 5 10.69 -3.31 -15.26
N GLY A 6 11.81 -2.64 -14.97
CA GLY A 6 12.80 -2.24 -15.98
C GLY A 6 12.49 -0.98 -16.77
N ARG A 7 11.37 -0.29 -16.51
CA ARG A 7 11.07 1.01 -17.11
C ARG A 7 11.71 2.15 -16.31
N ALA A 8 12.48 3.01 -16.98
CA ALA A 8 13.08 4.22 -16.44
C ALA A 8 12.83 5.39 -17.39
N PHE A 9 12.78 6.61 -16.84
CA PHE A 9 12.59 7.85 -17.60
C PHE A 9 13.82 8.73 -17.40
N GLY A 10 14.30 9.37 -18.47
CA GLY A 10 15.41 10.31 -18.40
C GLY A 10 14.97 11.67 -17.87
N MET A 11 13.71 12.05 -18.12
CA MET A 11 13.15 13.36 -17.78
C MET A 11 11.71 13.26 -17.25
N PRO A 12 11.27 14.18 -16.36
CA PRO A 12 9.91 14.17 -15.82
C PRO A 12 8.80 14.30 -16.88
N GLU A 13 9.06 14.97 -18.00
CA GLU A 13 8.12 15.11 -19.12
C GLU A 13 7.80 13.76 -19.78
N GLU A 14 8.80 12.87 -19.88
CA GLU A 14 8.61 11.51 -20.40
C GLU A 14 7.74 10.67 -19.45
N GLN A 15 7.97 10.82 -18.15
CA GLN A 15 7.16 10.16 -17.12
C GLN A 15 5.72 10.70 -17.13
N GLU A 16 5.52 12.01 -17.30
CA GLU A 16 4.20 12.62 -17.43
C GLU A 16 3.45 12.06 -18.63
N ALA A 17 4.09 12.01 -19.80
CA ALA A 17 3.48 11.50 -21.03
C ALA A 17 3.02 10.05 -20.83
N HIS A 18 3.85 9.20 -20.22
CA HIS A 18 3.49 7.82 -19.88
C HIS A 18 2.31 7.75 -18.90
N MET A 19 2.31 8.56 -17.84
CA MET A 19 1.20 8.62 -16.88
C MET A 19 -0.10 9.06 -17.54
N ARG A 20 -0.05 10.07 -18.43
CA ARG A 20 -1.23 10.56 -19.16
C ARG A 20 -1.78 9.52 -20.13
N ASP A 21 -0.93 8.82 -20.86
CA ASP A 21 -1.38 7.74 -21.74
C ASP A 21 -2.00 6.59 -20.94
N TRP A 22 -1.38 6.20 -19.82
CA TRP A 22 -1.95 5.20 -18.91
C TRP A 22 -3.34 5.61 -18.40
N LEU A 23 -3.51 6.86 -17.94
CA LEU A 23 -4.78 7.40 -17.47
C LEU A 23 -5.84 7.45 -18.58
N ALA A 24 -5.45 7.89 -19.78
CA ALA A 24 -6.33 7.91 -20.95
C ALA A 24 -6.78 6.50 -21.34
N GLY A 25 -5.87 5.51 -21.29
CA GLY A 25 -6.20 4.10 -21.46
C GLY A 25 -7.26 3.61 -20.48
N ARG A 26 -7.13 3.97 -19.20
CA ARG A 26 -8.11 3.62 -18.16
C ARG A 26 -9.47 4.27 -18.37
N GLN A 27 -9.50 5.55 -18.72
CA GLN A 27 -10.74 6.26 -19.01
C GLN A 27 -11.48 5.62 -20.19
N ARG A 28 -10.76 5.30 -21.27
CA ARG A 28 -11.31 4.59 -22.43
C ARG A 28 -11.87 3.21 -22.06
N ALA A 29 -11.12 2.43 -21.27
CA ALA A 29 -11.56 1.11 -20.83
C ALA A 29 -12.83 1.16 -19.97
N ALA A 30 -13.04 2.25 -19.23
CA ALA A 30 -14.25 2.51 -18.46
C ALA A 30 -15.39 3.14 -19.28
N GLY A 31 -15.25 3.27 -20.60
CA GLY A 31 -16.25 3.88 -21.48
C GLY A 31 -16.31 5.41 -21.40
N GLY A 32 -15.35 6.05 -20.72
CA GLY A 32 -15.24 7.49 -20.58
C GLY A 32 -14.36 8.14 -21.65
N THR A 33 -14.54 9.44 -21.85
CA THR A 33 -13.67 10.28 -22.67
C THR A 33 -12.43 10.70 -21.89
N PRO A 34 -11.21 10.57 -22.47
CA PRO A 34 -10.01 11.08 -21.83
C PRO A 34 -10.12 12.59 -21.59
N HIS A 35 -9.93 13.00 -20.35
CA HIS A 35 -9.98 14.40 -19.97
C HIS A 35 -8.79 14.75 -19.08
N ALA A 36 -8.06 15.80 -19.46
CA ALA A 36 -6.97 16.36 -18.65
C ALA A 36 -7.54 17.33 -17.59
N HIS A 37 -8.24 16.78 -16.59
CA HIS A 37 -8.80 17.57 -15.49
C HIS A 37 -7.75 18.02 -14.46
N PHE A 38 -6.54 17.46 -14.52
CA PHE A 38 -5.46 17.76 -13.60
C PHE A 38 -4.15 18.06 -14.33
N GLU A 39 -3.42 18.99 -13.75
CA GLU A 39 -2.04 19.27 -14.04
C GLU A 39 -1.15 18.38 -13.15
N VAL A 40 -0.10 17.83 -13.75
CA VAL A 40 0.88 16.97 -13.05
C VAL A 40 2.13 17.80 -12.88
N ARG A 41 2.63 17.93 -11.66
CA ARG A 41 3.84 18.71 -11.36
C ARG A 41 4.82 17.90 -10.56
N PHE A 42 6.01 17.69 -11.12
CA PHE A 42 7.07 17.01 -10.42
C PHE A 42 7.77 17.92 -9.41
N TYR A 43 8.22 17.33 -8.32
CA TYR A 43 9.11 17.94 -7.35
C TYR A 43 10.31 17.01 -7.09
N PRO A 44 11.46 17.56 -6.61
CA PRO A 44 12.66 16.79 -6.35
C PRO A 44 12.43 15.78 -5.23
N ALA A 45 12.77 14.53 -5.50
CA ALA A 45 12.69 13.45 -4.53
C ALA A 45 13.86 12.48 -4.72
N ARG A 46 14.04 11.53 -3.82
CA ARG A 46 15.03 10.46 -3.95
C ARG A 46 14.52 9.16 -3.37
N TYR A 47 14.80 8.08 -4.10
CA TYR A 47 14.63 6.74 -3.58
C TYR A 47 15.68 6.45 -2.51
N ASP A 48 15.22 6.07 -1.32
CA ASP A 48 16.00 5.57 -0.21
C ASP A 48 15.92 4.03 -0.21
N VAL A 49 17.02 3.41 -0.63
CA VAL A 49 17.14 1.94 -0.75
C VAL A 49 16.91 1.25 0.59
N ALA A 50 17.39 1.82 1.69
CA ALA A 50 17.27 1.22 3.02
C ALA A 50 15.81 1.11 3.48
N ARG A 51 14.95 1.98 2.95
CA ARG A 51 13.54 2.08 3.32
C ARG A 51 12.58 1.63 2.22
N GLY A 52 13.10 1.32 1.03
CA GLY A 52 12.28 1.11 -0.15
C GLY A 52 11.30 2.27 -0.44
N SER A 53 11.66 3.50 -0.10
CA SER A 53 10.74 4.66 -0.07
C SER A 53 11.26 5.82 -0.91
N ILE A 54 10.37 6.58 -1.54
CA ILE A 54 10.73 7.83 -2.23
C ILE A 54 10.45 9.00 -1.29
N LEU A 55 11.49 9.77 -0.97
CA LEU A 55 11.41 10.87 -0.02
C LEU A 55 11.66 12.21 -0.71
N PRO A 56 10.87 13.26 -0.39
CA PRO A 56 11.03 14.57 -0.98
C PRO A 56 12.32 15.29 -0.55
N LEU A 57 12.78 16.19 -1.39
CA LEU A 57 13.91 17.09 -1.13
C LEU A 57 13.44 18.55 -1.00
N GLY A 58 13.71 19.16 0.15
CA GLY A 58 13.51 20.58 0.40
C GLY A 58 12.05 20.99 0.63
N ASP A 59 11.70 22.19 0.16
CA ASP A 59 10.36 22.78 0.32
C ASP A 59 9.44 22.34 -0.84
N LEU A 60 8.54 21.38 -0.58
CA LEU A 60 7.55 20.95 -1.57
C LEU A 60 6.53 22.06 -1.91
N THR A 61 6.19 22.93 -0.96
CA THR A 61 5.14 23.96 -1.10
C THR A 61 5.48 25.01 -2.16
N ARG A 62 6.77 25.15 -2.50
CA ARG A 62 7.20 26.08 -3.56
C ARG A 62 6.79 25.58 -4.96
N TRP A 63 6.73 24.27 -5.16
CA TRP A 63 6.43 23.66 -6.46
C TRP A 63 4.95 23.75 -6.81
N THR A 64 4.09 23.85 -5.80
CA THR A 64 2.68 24.19 -6.00
C THR A 64 2.52 25.70 -6.26
N SER A 65 3.26 26.53 -5.53
CA SER A 65 3.16 28.00 -5.59
C SER A 65 3.45 28.62 -6.96
N GLN A 66 4.31 28.00 -7.79
CA GLN A 66 4.65 28.48 -9.14
C GLN A 66 3.46 28.47 -10.12
N VAL A 67 2.50 27.58 -9.90
CA VAL A 67 1.35 27.36 -10.80
C VAL A 67 0.08 28.01 -10.29
N MET A 68 0.00 28.09 -8.96
CA MET A 68 -1.21 28.35 -8.22
C MET A 68 -1.60 29.83 -8.10
N GLY A 69 -0.71 30.76 -8.49
CA GLY A 69 -0.95 32.20 -8.38
C GLY A 69 -1.24 32.64 -6.94
N ALA A 70 -1.81 33.85 -6.78
CA ALA A 70 -2.18 34.41 -5.49
C ALA A 70 -3.52 33.89 -4.92
N CYS A 71 -4.23 33.01 -5.64
CA CYS A 71 -5.52 32.49 -5.19
C CYS A 71 -5.34 31.60 -3.94
N ALA A 72 -6.30 31.69 -3.01
CA ALA A 72 -6.43 30.75 -1.92
C ALA A 72 -7.03 29.44 -2.47
N HIS A 73 -6.33 28.33 -2.28
CA HIS A 73 -6.82 27.01 -2.69
C HIS A 73 -7.66 26.41 -1.58
N ASP A 74 -8.73 25.72 -1.97
CA ASP A 74 -9.71 25.23 -1.01
C ASP A 74 -9.20 24.01 -0.24
N LEU A 75 -8.66 23.01 -0.95
CA LEU A 75 -8.27 21.73 -0.35
C LEU A 75 -6.89 21.28 -0.81
N CYS A 76 -6.06 20.83 0.14
CA CYS A 76 -4.85 20.06 -0.10
C CYS A 76 -5.03 18.65 0.45
N VAL A 77 -4.79 17.64 -0.40
CA VAL A 77 -4.75 16.24 0.02
C VAL A 77 -3.29 15.80 -0.01
N LEU A 78 -2.75 15.46 1.15
CA LEU A 78 -1.40 14.96 1.33
C LEU A 78 -1.46 13.44 1.41
N GLU A 79 -0.94 12.79 0.38
CA GLU A 79 -0.81 11.34 0.26
C GLU A 79 0.57 10.89 0.76
N GLU A 80 0.95 9.63 0.58
CA GLU A 80 2.18 9.09 1.19
C GLU A 80 3.46 9.49 0.40
N PRO A 81 4.52 10.02 1.05
CA PRO A 81 4.68 10.27 2.48
C PRO A 81 4.48 11.72 2.95
N GLU A 82 3.83 12.59 2.18
CA GLU A 82 3.84 14.04 2.41
C GLU A 82 3.25 14.48 3.76
N HIS A 83 2.23 13.80 4.27
CA HIS A 83 1.58 14.08 5.56
C HIS A 83 2.36 13.54 6.78
N LEU A 84 3.27 12.60 6.56
CA LEU A 84 4.21 12.01 7.54
C LEU A 84 5.67 12.33 7.18
N ASN A 85 5.89 13.37 6.37
CA ASN A 85 7.20 13.69 5.87
C ASN A 85 8.07 14.35 6.95
N TRP A 86 8.88 13.53 7.64
CA TRP A 86 9.87 13.99 8.62
C TRP A 86 10.96 14.89 8.01
N TYR A 87 11.09 14.89 6.68
CA TYR A 87 12.03 15.75 5.94
C TYR A 87 11.38 17.02 5.42
N HIS A 88 10.13 17.32 5.80
CA HIS A 88 9.43 18.51 5.32
C HIS A 88 10.18 19.77 5.70
N GLY A 89 10.83 20.37 4.70
CA GLY A 89 11.62 21.57 4.83
C GLY A 89 10.90 22.84 4.36
N GLY A 90 9.57 22.79 4.21
CA GLY A 90 8.80 23.83 3.55
C GLY A 90 7.87 24.65 4.43
N ARG A 91 7.20 25.64 3.82
CA ARG A 91 6.16 26.43 4.51
C ARG A 91 5.07 25.50 5.06
N ASN A 92 4.33 25.99 6.05
CA ASN A 92 3.21 25.21 6.59
C ASN A 92 2.07 25.14 5.55
N TRP A 93 1.67 23.93 5.18
CA TRP A 93 0.56 23.67 4.25
C TRP A 93 -0.73 24.38 4.67
N ARG A 94 -1.03 24.41 5.97
CA ARG A 94 -2.23 25.04 6.57
C ARG A 94 -2.27 26.55 6.41
N ARG A 95 -1.13 27.18 6.08
CA ARG A 95 -1.05 28.62 5.76
C ARG A 95 -1.27 28.90 4.28
N ARG A 96 -1.34 27.86 3.43
CA ARG A 96 -1.44 27.99 1.97
C ARG A 96 -2.79 27.52 1.42
N PHE A 97 -3.43 26.58 2.10
CA PHE A 97 -4.71 25.98 1.73
C PHE A 97 -5.71 26.22 2.86
N LYS A 98 -6.99 26.35 2.52
CA LYS A 98 -8.07 26.53 3.51
C LYS A 98 -8.28 25.27 4.36
N LEU A 99 -8.04 24.10 3.76
CA LEU A 99 -8.10 22.81 4.43
C LEU A 99 -6.98 21.90 3.93
N VAL A 100 -6.28 21.24 4.87
CA VAL A 100 -5.25 20.23 4.59
C VAL A 100 -5.66 18.89 5.20
N VAL A 101 -5.84 17.89 4.35
CA VAL A 101 -6.18 16.52 4.74
C VAL A 101 -5.00 15.60 4.45
N GLY A 102 -4.50 14.89 5.46
CA GLY A 102 -3.54 13.80 5.27
C GLY A 102 -4.25 12.46 5.21
N VAL A 103 -3.94 11.60 4.24
CA VAL A 103 -4.49 10.23 4.16
C VAL A 103 -3.37 9.22 4.44
N VAL A 104 -3.50 8.44 5.51
CA VAL A 104 -2.46 7.53 5.98
C VAL A 104 -2.73 6.12 5.46
N HIS A 105 -1.84 5.64 4.59
CA HIS A 105 -1.96 4.33 3.94
C HIS A 105 -1.05 3.28 4.55
N THR A 106 0.08 3.72 5.12
CA THR A 106 1.17 2.85 5.50
C THR A 106 1.31 2.79 7.02
N ASN A 107 1.40 1.59 7.59
CA ASN A 107 1.65 1.41 9.02
C ASN A 107 3.14 1.50 9.36
N TYR A 108 3.72 2.70 9.28
CA TYR A 108 5.14 2.91 9.61
C TYR A 108 5.51 2.49 11.03
N LEU A 109 4.57 2.60 11.97
CA LEU A 109 4.83 2.17 13.35
C LEU A 109 4.99 0.65 13.42
N GLN A 110 4.17 -0.11 12.69
CA GLN A 110 4.33 -1.56 12.60
C GLN A 110 5.62 -1.95 11.90
N TYR A 111 6.01 -1.25 10.83
CA TYR A 111 7.31 -1.47 10.20
C TYR A 111 8.48 -1.16 11.12
N ALA A 112 8.41 -0.06 11.88
CA ALA A 112 9.41 0.26 12.90
C ALA A 112 9.50 -0.85 13.96
N ARG A 113 8.37 -1.37 14.47
CA ARG A 113 8.38 -2.49 15.43
C ARG A 113 9.04 -3.75 14.88
N MET A 114 8.87 -4.03 13.59
CA MET A 114 9.41 -5.23 12.95
C MET A 114 10.90 -5.12 12.65
N TYR A 115 11.35 -3.95 12.16
CA TYR A 115 12.69 -3.79 11.61
C TYR A 115 13.64 -2.95 12.48
N GLN A 116 13.12 -2.05 13.31
CA GLN A 116 13.87 -1.13 14.19
C GLN A 116 13.10 -0.86 15.50
N PRO A 117 12.84 -1.88 16.33
CA PRO A 117 11.96 -1.78 17.49
C PRO A 117 12.37 -0.67 18.46
N GLU A 118 13.67 -0.41 18.61
CA GLU A 118 14.24 0.68 19.41
C GLU A 118 13.78 2.08 18.97
N ASN A 119 13.45 2.27 17.69
CA ASN A 119 13.01 3.54 17.12
C ASN A 119 11.48 3.74 17.17
N THR A 120 10.72 2.72 17.58
CA THR A 120 9.23 2.73 17.57
C THR A 120 8.65 3.95 18.28
N GLY A 121 9.13 4.26 19.49
CA GLY A 121 8.63 5.40 20.27
C GLY A 121 8.88 6.74 19.60
N ILE A 122 10.05 6.88 18.95
CA ILE A 122 10.45 8.10 18.24
C ILE A 122 9.61 8.26 16.96
N VAL A 123 9.44 7.19 16.18
CA VAL A 123 8.59 7.17 14.99
C VAL A 123 7.14 7.56 15.36
N CYS A 124 6.63 7.03 16.47
CA CYS A 124 5.31 7.39 16.98
C CYS A 124 5.18 8.90 17.24
N ALA A 125 6.12 9.45 18.01
CA ALA A 125 6.12 10.87 18.37
C ALA A 125 6.28 11.77 17.14
N LEU A 126 7.15 11.43 16.20
CA LEU A 126 7.39 12.23 14.99
C LEU A 126 6.18 12.24 14.06
N ASN A 127 5.54 11.10 13.87
CA ASN A 127 4.32 11.02 13.07
C ASN A 127 3.21 11.91 13.67
N GLN A 128 3.00 11.85 14.99
CA GLN A 128 2.05 12.74 15.67
C GLN A 128 2.43 14.21 15.52
N LEU A 129 3.71 14.54 15.67
CA LEU A 129 4.23 15.90 15.56
C LEU A 129 4.00 16.49 14.15
N VAL A 130 4.37 15.76 13.10
CA VAL A 130 4.25 16.22 11.71
C VAL A 130 2.78 16.33 11.31
N CYS A 131 1.95 15.33 11.59
CA CYS A 131 0.51 15.44 11.34
C CYS A 131 -0.10 16.64 12.07
N ARG A 132 0.26 16.89 13.33
CA ARG A 132 -0.26 18.02 14.11
C ARG A 132 0.14 19.36 13.50
N ALA A 133 1.40 19.47 13.07
CA ALA A 133 1.95 20.70 12.53
C ALA A 133 1.33 21.06 11.17
N TYR A 134 1.03 20.07 10.34
CA TYR A 134 0.80 20.29 8.91
C TYR A 134 -0.56 19.86 8.36
N CYS A 135 -1.38 19.11 9.11
CA CYS A 135 -2.71 18.69 8.68
C CYS A 135 -3.80 19.32 9.57
N ASP A 136 -4.91 19.72 8.96
CA ASP A 136 -6.13 20.09 9.67
C ASP A 136 -6.91 18.84 10.10
N THR A 137 -6.92 17.80 9.26
CA THR A 137 -7.48 16.49 9.58
C THR A 137 -6.65 15.37 8.99
N VAL A 138 -6.65 14.21 9.65
CA VAL A 138 -5.97 13.00 9.19
C VAL A 138 -6.97 11.86 8.99
N ILE A 139 -7.08 11.34 7.77
CA ILE A 139 -7.88 10.15 7.48
C ILE A 139 -7.00 8.93 7.67
N LYS A 140 -7.36 8.08 8.63
CA LYS A 140 -6.79 6.74 8.82
C LYS A 140 -7.71 5.75 8.12
N LEU A 141 -7.17 4.88 7.26
CA LEU A 141 -8.02 3.89 6.58
C LEU A 141 -8.58 2.83 7.53
N SER A 142 -7.95 2.65 8.69
CA SER A 142 -8.42 1.81 9.79
C SER A 142 -7.75 2.20 11.12
N ASP A 143 -8.21 1.59 12.21
CA ASP A 143 -7.63 1.74 13.54
C ASP A 143 -6.42 0.84 13.82
N SER A 144 -5.84 0.18 12.80
CA SER A 144 -4.54 -0.49 12.98
C SER A 144 -3.37 0.50 13.10
N LEU A 145 -3.60 1.76 12.70
CA LEU A 145 -2.68 2.87 12.85
C LEU A 145 -2.74 3.43 14.27
N GLN A 146 -1.59 3.95 14.71
CA GLN A 146 -1.50 4.71 15.95
C GLN A 146 -2.50 5.87 16.03
N PRO A 147 -2.84 6.33 17.25
CA PRO A 147 -3.57 7.58 17.43
C PRO A 147 -2.83 8.75 16.75
N LEU A 148 -3.55 9.50 15.92
CA LEU A 148 -3.06 10.68 15.23
C LEU A 148 -3.94 11.90 15.56
N PRO A 149 -3.37 13.11 15.57
CA PRO A 149 -4.10 14.32 15.92
C PRO A 149 -5.22 14.59 14.89
N ARG A 150 -6.41 14.96 15.38
CA ARG A 150 -7.57 15.31 14.55
C ARG A 150 -7.85 14.24 13.48
N SER A 151 -7.80 12.97 13.89
CA SER A 151 -7.94 11.86 12.95
C SER A 151 -9.35 11.30 12.91
N ILE A 152 -9.76 10.86 11.71
CA ILE A 152 -11.02 10.17 11.42
C ILE A 152 -10.66 8.81 10.82
N VAL A 153 -11.37 7.76 11.23
CA VAL A 153 -11.23 6.43 10.66
C VAL A 153 -12.21 6.29 9.51
N CYS A 154 -11.72 6.24 8.29
CA CYS A 154 -12.55 6.06 7.11
C CYS A 154 -11.75 5.44 5.96
N ASN A 155 -12.22 4.30 5.46
CA ASN A 155 -11.65 3.72 4.26
C ASN A 155 -12.05 4.54 3.02
N VAL A 156 -11.12 5.33 2.49
CA VAL A 156 -11.31 6.14 1.27
C VAL A 156 -10.74 5.47 0.01
N HIS A 157 -10.51 4.16 0.02
CA HIS A 157 -10.13 3.39 -1.17
C HIS A 157 -11.33 2.84 -1.92
N GLY A 158 -11.21 2.86 -3.24
CA GLY A 158 -12.05 2.11 -4.15
C GLY A 158 -11.22 1.15 -5.00
N VAL A 159 -11.91 0.24 -5.69
CA VAL A 159 -11.30 -0.67 -6.66
C VAL A 159 -11.57 -0.21 -8.09
N ARG A 160 -10.75 -0.71 -9.01
CA ARG A 160 -10.97 -0.50 -10.45
C ARG A 160 -12.29 -1.13 -10.89
N SER A 161 -12.99 -0.48 -11.83
CA SER A 161 -14.25 -0.98 -12.38
C SER A 161 -14.14 -2.37 -13.02
N GLU A 162 -12.96 -2.71 -13.56
CA GLU A 162 -12.63 -4.04 -14.09
C GLU A 162 -12.93 -5.17 -13.10
N PHE A 163 -12.64 -4.98 -11.81
CA PHE A 163 -12.91 -6.00 -10.78
C PHE A 163 -14.41 -6.18 -10.54
N ILE A 164 -15.15 -5.08 -10.46
CA ILE A 164 -16.61 -5.09 -10.31
C ILE A 164 -17.26 -5.76 -11.53
N GLU A 165 -16.73 -5.53 -12.73
CA GLU A 165 -17.20 -6.16 -13.96
C GLU A 165 -16.95 -7.68 -13.97
N VAL A 166 -15.81 -8.14 -13.43
CA VAL A 166 -15.57 -9.57 -13.20
C VAL A 166 -16.64 -10.15 -12.27
N GLY A 167 -16.93 -9.50 -11.14
CA GLY A 167 -17.98 -9.94 -10.21
C GLY A 167 -19.37 -9.95 -10.83
N ARG A 168 -19.70 -8.95 -11.67
CA ARG A 168 -20.96 -8.89 -12.41
C ARG A 168 -21.10 -10.04 -13.40
N ARG A 169 -20.03 -10.38 -14.14
CA ARG A 169 -20.02 -11.53 -15.06
C ARG A 169 -20.18 -12.85 -14.31
N ALA A 170 -19.55 -12.98 -13.13
CA ALA A 170 -19.72 -14.14 -12.26
C ALA A 170 -21.17 -14.30 -11.79
N ALA A 171 -21.79 -13.22 -11.35
CA ALA A 171 -23.18 -13.21 -10.91
C ALA A 171 -24.17 -13.59 -12.03
N LEU A 172 -23.97 -13.04 -13.25
CA LEU A 172 -24.82 -13.37 -14.40
C LEU A 172 -24.70 -14.84 -14.81
N ALA A 173 -23.49 -15.40 -14.81
CA ALA A 173 -23.28 -16.80 -15.13
C ALA A 173 -23.94 -17.76 -14.12
N ALA A 174 -24.08 -17.35 -12.86
CA ALA A 174 -24.78 -18.13 -11.83
C ALA A 174 -26.31 -18.17 -12.05
N ILE A 175 -26.89 -17.15 -12.70
CA ILE A 175 -28.34 -17.04 -12.96
C ILE A 175 -28.74 -17.70 -14.29
N GLU A 176 -27.85 -17.74 -15.29
CA GLU A 176 -28.10 -18.32 -16.61
C GLU A 176 -27.29 -19.61 -16.89
N PRO A 177 -27.51 -20.72 -16.16
CA PRO A 177 -26.78 -21.98 -16.40
C PRO A 177 -27.15 -22.67 -17.72
N HIS A 178 -28.23 -22.26 -18.38
CA HIS A 178 -28.72 -22.86 -19.63
C HIS A 178 -28.98 -21.78 -20.69
N SER A 179 -28.10 -21.68 -21.69
CA SER A 179 -28.42 -20.92 -22.89
C SER A 179 -29.58 -21.61 -23.62
N LEU A 180 -30.62 -20.83 -23.94
CA LEU A 180 -31.87 -21.26 -24.58
C LEU A 180 -31.71 -21.89 -25.98
N PHE A 181 -30.48 -22.07 -26.50
CA PHE A 181 -30.23 -22.51 -27.87
C PHE A 181 -29.03 -23.45 -28.05
N GLY A 182 -28.61 -24.18 -27.01
CA GLY A 182 -27.59 -25.24 -27.15
C GLY A 182 -26.16 -24.77 -27.45
N PHE A 183 -25.93 -23.47 -27.64
CA PHE A 183 -24.61 -22.89 -27.66
C PHE A 183 -24.11 -22.67 -26.23
N ARG A 184 -23.25 -23.59 -25.75
CA ARG A 184 -22.44 -23.37 -24.54
C ARG A 184 -21.55 -22.15 -24.75
N ARG A 185 -21.98 -20.97 -24.31
CA ARG A 185 -21.01 -19.93 -23.93
C ARG A 185 -20.16 -20.53 -22.81
N LYS A 186 -18.84 -20.32 -22.82
CA LYS A 186 -18.01 -20.58 -21.63
C LYS A 186 -18.58 -19.72 -20.50
N SER A 187 -19.45 -20.32 -19.69
CA SER A 187 -19.99 -19.71 -18.47
C SER A 187 -18.81 -19.37 -17.57
N PHE A 188 -18.88 -18.21 -16.94
CA PHE A 188 -17.94 -17.87 -15.89
C PHE A 188 -18.22 -18.82 -14.72
N GLU A 189 -17.25 -19.66 -14.36
CA GLU A 189 -17.39 -20.62 -13.27
C GLU A 189 -16.19 -20.51 -12.33
N PHE A 190 -16.47 -20.53 -11.03
CA PHE A 190 -15.43 -20.62 -10.00
C PHE A 190 -14.90 -22.06 -9.93
N THR A 191 -14.04 -22.40 -10.88
CA THR A 191 -13.46 -23.73 -11.05
C THR A 191 -12.20 -23.98 -10.23
N HIS A 192 -11.61 -22.94 -9.63
CA HIS A 192 -10.38 -23.02 -8.85
C HIS A 192 -10.65 -22.83 -7.35
N GLY A 193 -9.72 -23.31 -6.53
CA GLY A 193 -9.81 -23.28 -5.06
C GLY A 193 -9.41 -21.94 -4.44
N ALA A 194 -8.60 -22.03 -3.38
CA ALA A 194 -8.15 -20.87 -2.63
C ALA A 194 -6.86 -20.28 -3.21
N TYR A 195 -6.67 -18.98 -3.05
CA TYR A 195 -5.45 -18.29 -3.44
C TYR A 195 -5.11 -17.10 -2.55
N PHE A 196 -3.83 -16.77 -2.53
CA PHE A 196 -3.30 -15.51 -2.04
C PHE A 196 -2.71 -14.74 -3.23
N ILE A 197 -2.80 -13.42 -3.21
CA ILE A 197 -2.06 -12.55 -4.13
C ILE A 197 -1.50 -11.33 -3.39
N GLY A 198 -0.20 -11.07 -3.57
CA GLY A 198 0.47 -9.95 -2.92
C GLY A 198 1.98 -10.02 -3.04
N LYS A 199 2.69 -9.10 -2.38
CA LYS A 199 4.14 -9.19 -2.26
C LYS A 199 4.52 -10.39 -1.39
N LEU A 200 5.55 -11.13 -1.82
CA LEU A 200 6.13 -12.23 -1.04
C LEU A 200 7.12 -11.64 -0.03
N LEU A 201 6.57 -11.14 1.08
CA LEU A 201 7.29 -10.57 2.22
C LEU A 201 6.74 -11.19 3.50
N TRP A 202 7.56 -11.60 4.46
CA TRP A 202 7.08 -12.23 5.70
C TRP A 202 6.04 -11.37 6.44
N ALA A 203 6.21 -10.05 6.41
CA ALA A 203 5.27 -9.08 6.98
C ALA A 203 3.84 -9.16 6.39
N LYS A 204 3.66 -9.77 5.21
CA LYS A 204 2.37 -9.95 4.53
C LYS A 204 1.62 -11.23 4.93
N GLY A 205 1.99 -11.84 6.06
CA GLY A 205 1.24 -12.95 6.66
C GLY A 205 1.59 -14.34 6.12
N HIS A 206 2.62 -14.48 5.27
CA HIS A 206 3.00 -15.80 4.73
C HIS A 206 3.38 -16.82 5.80
N ARG A 207 3.98 -16.37 6.90
CA ARG A 207 4.27 -17.25 8.05
C ARG A 207 2.98 -17.78 8.68
N LEU A 208 2.01 -16.89 8.90
CA LEU A 208 0.69 -17.27 9.43
C LEU A 208 -0.02 -18.23 8.48
N LEU A 209 0.02 -17.98 7.16
CA LEU A 209 -0.56 -18.89 6.17
C LEU A 209 0.02 -20.31 6.27
N ILE A 210 1.35 -20.43 6.31
CA ILE A 210 2.05 -21.71 6.42
C ILE A 210 1.69 -22.39 7.75
N ASP A 211 1.75 -21.67 8.86
CA ASP A 211 1.49 -22.23 10.19
C ASP A 211 0.03 -22.69 10.31
N TYR A 212 -0.94 -21.92 9.80
CA TYR A 212 -2.36 -22.30 9.86
C TYR A 212 -2.70 -23.51 9.00
N LEU A 213 -2.05 -23.66 7.85
CA LEU A 213 -2.25 -24.82 6.96
C LEU A 213 -1.54 -26.08 7.46
N ARG A 214 -0.40 -25.95 8.16
CA ARG A 214 0.33 -27.09 8.74
C ARG A 214 -0.50 -27.88 9.75
N ASP A 215 -1.37 -27.18 10.46
CA ASP A 215 -2.18 -27.73 11.54
C ASP A 215 -3.54 -28.26 11.05
N GLU A 216 -3.77 -28.39 9.74
CA GLU A 216 -5.04 -28.90 9.18
C GLU A 216 -5.43 -30.31 9.67
N GLY A 217 -4.44 -31.13 10.04
CA GLY A 217 -4.66 -32.47 10.62
C GLY A 217 -4.90 -32.49 12.14
N LEU A 218 -4.74 -31.38 12.86
CA LEU A 218 -4.88 -31.33 14.32
C LEU A 218 -6.30 -30.99 14.80
N ASP A 219 -7.15 -30.43 13.93
CA ASP A 219 -8.52 -30.02 14.27
C ASP A 219 -9.58 -31.11 14.09
N ALA A 220 -9.18 -32.36 13.80
CA ALA A 220 -10.10 -33.48 13.78
C ALA A 220 -10.47 -33.87 15.23
N GLY A 221 -11.43 -33.14 15.81
CA GLY A 221 -11.89 -33.36 17.17
C GLY A 221 -13.35 -32.98 17.39
N GLU A 222 -14.27 -33.76 16.80
CA GLU A 222 -15.56 -34.19 17.39
C GLU A 222 -16.26 -35.14 16.37
N GLY A 223 -16.03 -36.45 16.50
CA GLY A 223 -16.78 -37.50 15.77
C GLY A 223 -15.95 -38.50 14.93
N HIS A 224 -14.68 -38.23 14.66
CA HIS A 224 -13.75 -39.20 14.07
C HIS A 224 -12.35 -38.99 14.65
N THR A 225 -12.00 -39.75 15.68
CA THR A 225 -10.62 -39.80 16.18
C THR A 225 -9.80 -40.57 15.17
N LEU A 226 -9.11 -39.85 14.28
CA LEU A 226 -8.07 -40.45 13.44
C LEU A 226 -7.02 -41.07 14.37
N THR A 227 -6.67 -42.32 14.10
CA THR A 227 -5.59 -43.02 14.80
C THR A 227 -4.27 -42.26 14.66
N LEU A 228 -3.32 -42.49 15.57
CA LEU A 228 -1.96 -41.95 15.47
C LEU A 228 -1.31 -42.27 14.11
N ILE A 229 -1.69 -43.39 13.49
CA ILE A 229 -1.20 -43.86 12.19
C ILE A 229 -1.83 -43.06 11.03
N GLU A 230 -3.13 -42.80 11.06
CA GLU A 230 -3.82 -41.98 10.04
C GLU A 230 -3.36 -40.51 10.08
N ASN A 231 -3.12 -39.98 11.28
CA ASN A 231 -2.51 -38.65 11.47
C ASN A 231 -1.06 -38.62 10.98
N ALA A 232 -0.30 -39.70 11.20
CA ALA A 232 1.06 -39.81 10.66
C ALA A 232 1.05 -39.95 9.12
N GLN A 233 0.10 -40.66 8.52
CA GLN A 233 0.02 -40.82 7.06
C GLN A 233 -0.42 -39.52 6.36
N ARG A 234 -1.41 -38.78 6.88
CA ARG A 234 -1.82 -37.47 6.33
C ARG A 234 -0.71 -36.43 6.38
N ARG A 235 0.13 -36.43 7.42
CA ARG A 235 1.30 -35.53 7.52
C ARG A 235 2.35 -35.72 6.43
N TYR A 236 2.30 -36.83 5.69
CA TYR A 236 3.25 -37.15 4.63
C TYR A 236 2.64 -37.11 3.23
N ASP A 237 1.32 -37.00 3.10
CA ASP A 237 0.63 -36.87 1.81
C ASP A 237 0.18 -35.42 1.57
N VAL A 238 0.93 -34.72 0.71
CA VAL A 238 0.71 -33.32 0.34
C VAL A 238 -0.68 -33.11 -0.27
N GLU A 239 -1.24 -34.11 -0.96
CA GLU A 239 -2.56 -33.99 -1.61
C GLU A 239 -3.71 -33.93 -0.61
N THR A 240 -3.47 -34.31 0.66
CA THR A 240 -4.48 -34.22 1.73
C THR A 240 -4.61 -32.82 2.33
N HIS A 241 -3.65 -31.92 2.07
CA HIS A 241 -3.71 -30.53 2.51
C HIS A 241 -4.50 -29.67 1.52
N THR A 242 -5.22 -28.67 2.03
CA THR A 242 -5.93 -27.71 1.20
C THR A 242 -4.96 -27.00 0.26
N ARG A 243 -5.19 -27.11 -1.04
CA ARG A 243 -4.39 -26.39 -2.03
C ARG A 243 -4.66 -24.89 -1.95
N VAL A 244 -3.59 -24.11 -1.81
CA VAL A 244 -3.62 -22.64 -1.93
C VAL A 244 -2.56 -22.18 -2.93
N ASP A 245 -3.00 -21.48 -3.97
CA ASP A 245 -2.08 -20.90 -4.95
C ASP A 245 -1.64 -19.50 -4.51
N VAL A 246 -0.33 -19.26 -4.43
CA VAL A 246 0.28 -18.04 -3.90
C VAL A 246 0.90 -17.25 -5.05
N PHE A 247 0.20 -16.22 -5.51
CA PHE A 247 0.62 -15.32 -6.57
C PHE A 247 1.41 -14.14 -5.99
N GLY A 248 2.51 -13.79 -6.64
CA GLY A 248 3.34 -12.69 -6.16
C GLY A 248 4.80 -12.82 -6.51
N ASP A 249 5.51 -11.77 -6.11
CA ASP A 249 6.97 -11.71 -6.08
C ASP A 249 7.38 -10.81 -4.90
N GLY A 250 8.62 -10.90 -4.45
CA GLY A 250 9.11 -10.13 -3.31
C GLY A 250 10.45 -10.63 -2.79
N ASP A 251 11.06 -9.83 -1.92
CA ASP A 251 12.42 -10.07 -1.45
C ASP A 251 12.54 -11.39 -0.64
N ASP A 252 11.44 -11.83 0.00
CA ASP A 252 11.38 -13.08 0.77
C ASP A 252 10.89 -14.28 -0.06
N ALA A 253 10.71 -14.15 -1.38
CA ALA A 253 10.08 -15.18 -2.21
C ALA A 253 10.77 -16.55 -2.12
N SER A 254 12.11 -16.60 -2.09
CA SER A 254 12.84 -17.87 -1.96
C SER A 254 12.60 -18.50 -0.60
N ALA A 255 12.80 -17.74 0.47
CA ALA A 255 12.64 -18.20 1.84
C ALA A 255 11.21 -18.70 2.13
N ILE A 256 10.18 -18.03 1.60
CA ILE A 256 8.78 -18.44 1.74
C ILE A 256 8.53 -19.78 1.02
N LYS A 257 9.03 -19.95 -0.21
CA LYS A 257 8.91 -21.20 -0.97
C LYS A 257 9.63 -22.36 -0.29
N GLU A 258 10.82 -22.11 0.24
CA GLU A 258 11.60 -23.09 1.00
C GLU A 258 10.86 -23.52 2.27
N ALA A 259 10.32 -22.56 3.04
CA ALA A 259 9.54 -22.85 4.25
C ALA A 259 8.25 -23.64 3.96
N ALA A 260 7.55 -23.30 2.86
CA ALA A 260 6.37 -24.03 2.40
C ALA A 260 6.72 -25.49 2.02
N THR A 261 7.82 -25.68 1.27
CA THR A 261 8.32 -27.00 0.86
C THR A 261 8.75 -27.84 2.07
N ALA A 262 9.50 -27.25 3.00
CA ALA A 262 9.91 -27.90 4.24
C ALA A 262 8.71 -28.31 5.11
N SER A 263 7.62 -27.55 5.05
CA SER A 263 6.37 -27.83 5.76
C SER A 263 5.48 -28.86 5.05
N LYS A 264 5.87 -29.34 3.85
CA LYS A 264 5.11 -30.30 3.02
C LYS A 264 3.67 -29.87 2.74
N LEU A 265 3.45 -28.56 2.57
CA LEU A 265 2.13 -28.00 2.28
C LEU A 265 1.81 -28.02 0.79
N ASN A 266 0.53 -28.05 0.45
CA ASN A 266 0.04 -27.93 -0.92
C ASN A 266 -0.02 -26.44 -1.37
N LEU A 267 1.13 -25.77 -1.32
CA LEU A 267 1.29 -24.39 -1.76
C LEU A 267 1.97 -24.34 -3.13
N HIS A 268 1.28 -23.78 -4.13
CA HIS A 268 1.81 -23.61 -5.47
C HIS A 268 2.10 -22.13 -5.74
N PHE A 269 3.20 -21.81 -6.44
CA PHE A 269 3.67 -20.43 -6.62
C PHE A 269 3.77 -20.04 -8.12
N PRO A 270 2.67 -19.62 -8.76
CA PRO A 270 2.64 -19.30 -10.20
C PRO A 270 3.43 -18.04 -10.61
N GLY A 271 3.92 -17.26 -9.64
CA GLY A 271 4.60 -15.97 -9.84
C GLY A 271 3.64 -14.78 -9.85
N ALA A 272 4.19 -13.59 -10.12
CA ALA A 272 3.44 -12.34 -10.09
C ALA A 272 2.46 -12.21 -11.27
N ARG A 273 1.25 -11.71 -10.96
CA ARG A 273 0.17 -11.43 -11.92
C ARG A 273 -0.54 -10.13 -11.55
N ASP A 274 -1.20 -9.49 -12.52
CA ASP A 274 -2.22 -8.49 -12.18
C ASP A 274 -3.43 -9.22 -11.63
N HIS A 275 -4.05 -8.71 -10.56
CA HIS A 275 -5.18 -9.38 -9.94
C HIS A 275 -6.40 -9.50 -10.87
N ALA A 276 -6.51 -8.61 -11.86
CA ALA A 276 -7.54 -8.63 -12.89
C ALA A 276 -7.22 -9.59 -14.06
N ASP A 277 -6.08 -10.30 -14.04
CA ASP A 277 -5.71 -11.27 -15.06
C ASP A 277 -6.78 -12.38 -15.18
N PRO A 278 -7.23 -12.74 -16.40
CA PRO A 278 -8.25 -13.78 -16.60
C PRO A 278 -7.95 -15.12 -15.93
N THR A 279 -6.67 -15.46 -15.73
CA THR A 279 -6.26 -16.68 -15.02
C THR A 279 -6.70 -16.70 -13.56
N LEU A 280 -6.92 -15.53 -12.95
CA LEU A 280 -7.37 -15.41 -11.56
C LEU A 280 -8.89 -15.38 -11.45
N HIS A 281 -9.64 -15.20 -12.53
CA HIS A 281 -11.10 -15.02 -12.48
C HIS A 281 -11.81 -16.27 -11.95
N GLY A 282 -11.30 -17.46 -12.23
CA GLY A 282 -11.88 -18.73 -11.81
C GLY A 282 -11.64 -19.12 -10.34
N TYR A 283 -10.85 -18.36 -9.57
CA TYR A 283 -10.64 -18.66 -8.14
C TYR A 283 -11.80 -18.19 -7.27
N LYS A 284 -12.22 -19.07 -6.36
CA LYS A 284 -13.38 -18.86 -5.50
C LYS A 284 -13.07 -18.16 -4.18
N VAL A 285 -11.95 -18.49 -3.55
CA VAL A 285 -11.63 -18.06 -2.18
C VAL A 285 -10.31 -17.32 -2.16
N PHE A 286 -10.34 -16.06 -1.78
CA PHE A 286 -9.13 -15.29 -1.49
C PHE A 286 -8.82 -15.38 0.00
N VAL A 287 -7.58 -15.73 0.35
CA VAL A 287 -7.11 -15.77 1.74
C VAL A 287 -6.15 -14.63 2.00
N ASN A 288 -6.33 -13.93 3.11
CA ASN A 288 -5.40 -12.89 3.55
C ASN A 288 -5.20 -12.96 5.07
N PRO A 289 -4.07 -13.54 5.52
CA PRO A 289 -3.70 -13.61 6.93
C PRO A 289 -2.80 -12.46 7.39
N SER A 290 -2.65 -11.38 6.61
CA SER A 290 -1.78 -10.27 7.00
C SER A 290 -2.35 -9.47 8.18
N GLN A 291 -1.53 -9.30 9.22
CA GLN A 291 -1.81 -8.48 10.41
C GLN A 291 -1.15 -7.09 10.33
N THR A 292 -0.42 -6.79 9.26
CA THR A 292 0.38 -5.55 9.16
C THR A 292 -0.29 -4.46 8.33
N GLU A 293 -1.41 -4.78 7.67
CA GLU A 293 -2.08 -3.85 6.78
C GLU A 293 -2.74 -2.69 7.56
N VAL A 294 -2.86 -1.54 6.90
CA VAL A 294 -3.87 -0.55 7.26
C VAL A 294 -5.20 -0.90 6.60
N LEU A 295 -5.14 -1.27 5.33
CA LEU A 295 -6.24 -1.81 4.55
C LEU A 295 -5.64 -2.70 3.47
N SER A 296 -6.22 -3.88 3.25
CA SER A 296 -5.80 -4.73 2.14
C SER A 296 -6.59 -4.42 0.88
N THR A 297 -5.93 -3.79 -0.10
CA THR A 297 -6.54 -3.56 -1.42
C THR A 297 -6.83 -4.87 -2.14
N THR A 298 -6.03 -5.92 -1.95
CA THR A 298 -6.27 -7.23 -2.55
C THR A 298 -7.50 -7.92 -1.98
N THR A 299 -7.84 -7.71 -0.70
CA THR A 299 -9.14 -8.11 -0.13
C THR A 299 -10.30 -7.40 -0.84
N ALA A 300 -10.21 -6.07 -1.01
CA ALA A 300 -11.25 -5.30 -1.69
C ALA A 300 -11.43 -5.73 -3.16
N GLU A 301 -10.33 -5.96 -3.88
CA GLU A 301 -10.33 -6.43 -5.26
C GLU A 301 -10.96 -7.82 -5.39
N ALA A 302 -10.62 -8.76 -4.50
CA ALA A 302 -11.21 -10.10 -4.49
C ALA A 302 -12.73 -10.06 -4.22
N LEU A 303 -13.16 -9.27 -3.23
CA LEU A 303 -14.58 -9.05 -2.96
C LEU A 303 -15.30 -8.46 -4.18
N ALA A 304 -14.71 -7.46 -4.83
CA ALA A 304 -15.29 -6.83 -6.02
C ALA A 304 -15.45 -7.81 -7.20
N MET A 305 -14.57 -8.81 -7.28
CA MET A 305 -14.70 -9.91 -8.24
C MET A 305 -15.74 -10.97 -7.85
N GLY A 306 -16.51 -10.76 -6.77
CA GLY A 306 -17.57 -11.65 -6.31
C GLY A 306 -17.06 -12.91 -5.61
N LYS A 307 -15.85 -12.87 -5.04
CA LYS A 307 -15.21 -14.02 -4.38
C LYS A 307 -15.50 -14.04 -2.89
N PHE A 308 -15.34 -15.21 -2.27
CA PHE A 308 -15.18 -15.27 -0.82
C PHE A 308 -13.83 -14.67 -0.41
N VAL A 309 -13.81 -14.02 0.75
CA VAL A 309 -12.55 -13.65 1.40
C VAL A 309 -12.50 -14.19 2.83
N VAL A 310 -11.38 -14.84 3.18
CA VAL A 310 -11.11 -15.33 4.53
C VAL A 310 -10.02 -14.44 5.13
N ILE A 311 -10.39 -13.64 6.12
CA ILE A 311 -9.54 -12.58 6.71
C ILE A 311 -9.60 -12.61 8.23
N GLU A 312 -8.53 -12.18 8.88
CA GLU A 312 -8.49 -12.15 10.34
C GLU A 312 -9.38 -11.03 10.90
N ARG A 313 -9.96 -11.24 12.09
CA ARG A 313 -10.58 -10.20 12.89
C ARG A 313 -9.49 -9.27 13.44
N HIS A 314 -9.17 -8.25 12.65
CA HIS A 314 -8.13 -7.27 12.91
C HIS A 314 -8.66 -5.88 12.52
N PRO A 315 -8.28 -4.77 13.20
CA PRO A 315 -8.81 -3.43 12.90
C PRO A 315 -8.71 -3.02 11.42
N SER A 316 -7.68 -3.48 10.71
CA SER A 316 -7.51 -3.23 9.26
C SER A 316 -8.58 -3.83 8.36
N ASN A 317 -9.37 -4.77 8.88
CA ASN A 317 -10.39 -5.51 8.14
C ASN A 317 -11.82 -5.08 8.50
N GLU A 318 -12.02 -4.18 9.46
CA GLU A 318 -13.35 -3.78 9.95
C GLU A 318 -14.28 -3.29 8.84
N PHE A 319 -13.75 -2.55 7.88
CA PHE A 319 -14.51 -2.10 6.71
C PHE A 319 -15.17 -3.25 5.94
N PHE A 320 -14.55 -4.44 5.93
CA PHE A 320 -15.03 -5.58 5.17
C PHE A 320 -16.07 -6.43 5.93
N TYR A 321 -16.13 -6.38 7.26
CA TYR A 321 -17.02 -7.28 8.02
C TYR A 321 -18.49 -7.28 7.60
N PRO A 322 -19.10 -6.16 7.15
CA PRO A 322 -20.50 -6.15 6.72
C PRO A 322 -20.77 -6.85 5.38
N PHE A 323 -19.75 -7.22 4.60
CA PHE A 323 -19.92 -7.81 3.27
C PHE A 323 -20.29 -9.31 3.38
N ALA A 324 -21.27 -9.76 2.59
CA ALA A 324 -21.84 -11.11 2.70
C ALA A 324 -20.83 -12.24 2.46
N ASN A 325 -19.86 -11.99 1.59
CA ASN A 325 -18.83 -12.96 1.20
C ASN A 325 -17.57 -12.93 2.07
N VAL A 326 -17.61 -12.25 3.22
CA VAL A 326 -16.50 -12.23 4.17
C VAL A 326 -16.68 -13.33 5.21
N ARG A 327 -15.57 -14.03 5.52
CA ARG A 327 -15.45 -14.88 6.69
C ARG A 327 -14.29 -14.39 7.54
N THR A 328 -14.59 -14.07 8.80
CA THR A 328 -13.60 -13.61 9.77
C THR A 328 -13.16 -14.75 10.68
N TYR A 329 -11.90 -14.75 11.09
CA TYR A 329 -11.38 -15.68 12.10
C TYR A 329 -10.53 -14.95 13.14
N SER A 330 -10.37 -15.51 14.33
CA SER A 330 -9.49 -15.05 15.40
C SER A 330 -8.50 -16.13 15.86
N THR A 331 -8.68 -17.38 15.40
CA THR A 331 -7.80 -18.50 15.74
C THR A 331 -7.43 -19.30 14.48
N PRO A 332 -6.32 -20.08 14.52
CA PRO A 332 -5.97 -20.98 13.41
C PRO A 332 -7.08 -21.98 13.07
N ALA A 333 -7.81 -22.48 14.08
CA ALA A 333 -8.92 -23.42 13.87
C ALA A 333 -10.11 -22.75 13.15
N GLU A 334 -10.46 -21.52 13.56
CA GLU A 334 -11.48 -20.73 12.87
C GLU A 334 -11.08 -20.41 11.43
N PHE A 335 -9.80 -20.11 11.16
CA PHE A 335 -9.29 -19.90 9.80
C PHE A 335 -9.56 -21.14 8.94
N ARG A 336 -9.19 -22.32 9.41
CA ARG A 336 -9.39 -23.58 8.68
C ARG A 336 -10.85 -23.92 8.49
N ALA A 337 -11.69 -23.70 9.51
CA ALA A 337 -13.13 -23.88 9.40
C ALA A 337 -13.74 -22.97 8.32
N ALA A 338 -13.40 -21.67 8.34
CA ALA A 338 -13.84 -20.70 7.34
C ALA A 338 -13.34 -21.06 5.93
N LEU A 339 -12.09 -21.51 5.80
CA LEU A 339 -11.53 -21.95 4.53
C LEU A 339 -12.29 -23.17 3.97
N ARG A 340 -12.56 -24.18 4.79
CA ARG A 340 -13.35 -25.36 4.38
C ARG A 340 -14.79 -24.99 4.00
N GLU A 341 -15.45 -24.16 4.79
CA GLU A 341 -16.82 -23.69 4.53
C GLU A 341 -16.90 -22.97 3.16
N THR A 342 -15.99 -22.03 2.91
CA THR A 342 -15.98 -21.23 1.66
C THR A 342 -15.58 -22.04 0.45
N LEU A 343 -14.72 -23.06 0.61
CA LEU A 343 -14.40 -24.02 -0.45
C LEU A 343 -15.57 -24.97 -0.76
N ALA A 344 -16.45 -25.26 0.21
CA ALA A 344 -17.62 -26.12 0.01
C ALA A 344 -18.87 -25.37 -0.50
N SER A 345 -18.90 -24.05 -0.41
CA SER A 345 -20.04 -23.21 -0.77
C SER A 345 -19.75 -22.31 -1.99
N MET A 346 -20.76 -21.55 -2.42
CA MET A 346 -20.65 -20.57 -3.51
C MET A 346 -20.84 -19.16 -2.97
N PRO A 347 -20.04 -18.17 -3.41
CA PRO A 347 -20.20 -16.79 -2.99
C PRO A 347 -21.51 -16.21 -3.52
N ALA A 348 -22.13 -15.32 -2.73
CA ALA A 348 -23.29 -14.57 -3.16
C ALA A 348 -22.91 -13.50 -4.20
N PRO A 349 -23.78 -13.18 -5.16
CA PRO A 349 -23.62 -11.98 -5.98
C PRO A 349 -23.49 -10.73 -5.11
N LEU A 350 -22.60 -9.81 -5.50
CA LEU A 350 -22.50 -8.49 -4.84
C LEU A 350 -23.83 -7.74 -4.96
N SER A 351 -24.34 -7.26 -3.83
CA SER A 351 -25.44 -6.30 -3.83
C SER A 351 -25.01 -4.96 -4.45
N ALA A 352 -25.98 -4.14 -4.86
CA ALA A 352 -25.71 -2.80 -5.36
C ALA A 352 -25.01 -1.92 -4.31
N ALA A 353 -25.34 -2.11 -3.02
CA ALA A 353 -24.70 -1.40 -1.91
C ALA A 353 -23.24 -1.81 -1.72
N GLU A 354 -22.92 -3.11 -1.73
CA GLU A 354 -21.54 -3.61 -1.65
C GLU A 354 -20.71 -3.19 -2.86
N SER A 355 -21.29 -3.27 -4.06
CA SER A 355 -20.64 -2.79 -5.29
C SER A 355 -20.34 -1.29 -5.21
N ARG A 356 -21.29 -0.46 -4.73
CA ARG A 356 -21.06 0.96 -4.50
C ARG A 356 -19.98 1.20 -3.46
N ALA A 357 -20.01 0.48 -2.34
CA ALA A 357 -19.04 0.61 -1.25
C ALA A 357 -17.60 0.32 -1.72
N LEU A 358 -17.40 -0.66 -2.60
CA LEU A 358 -16.09 -0.98 -3.17
C LEU A 358 -15.66 -0.07 -4.32
N SER A 359 -16.59 0.65 -4.97
CA SER A 359 -16.28 1.50 -6.12
C SER A 359 -15.49 2.77 -5.77
N TRP A 360 -14.73 3.31 -6.72
CA TRP A 360 -14.11 4.64 -6.59
C TRP A 360 -15.13 5.77 -6.34
N ALA A 361 -16.34 5.64 -6.87
CA ALA A 361 -17.39 6.62 -6.66
C ALA A 361 -17.88 6.61 -5.20
N GLY A 362 -18.08 5.43 -4.60
CA GLY A 362 -18.37 5.30 -3.16
C GLY A 362 -17.21 5.72 -2.27
N ALA A 363 -15.97 5.40 -2.66
CA ALA A 363 -14.78 5.86 -1.96
C ALA A 363 -14.66 7.40 -1.96
N THR A 364 -14.98 8.04 -3.07
CA THR A 364 -15.00 9.50 -3.20
C THR A 364 -16.09 10.13 -2.33
N GLU A 365 -17.29 9.54 -2.27
CA GLU A 365 -18.36 10.00 -1.37
C GLU A 365 -17.93 9.95 0.10
N ARG A 366 -17.29 8.86 0.52
CA ARG A 366 -16.76 8.73 1.89
C ARG A 366 -15.66 9.74 2.17
N PHE A 367 -14.76 9.97 1.21
CA PHE A 367 -13.73 11.01 1.32
C PHE A 367 -14.33 12.40 1.46
N LEU A 368 -15.33 12.76 0.64
CA LEU A 368 -16.02 14.05 0.72
C LEU A 368 -16.75 14.20 2.05
N GLY A 369 -17.39 13.14 2.57
CA GLY A 369 -17.98 13.17 3.90
C GLY A 369 -16.96 13.42 5.01
N CYS A 370 -15.72 12.90 4.89
CA CYS A 370 -14.63 13.23 5.81
C CYS A 370 -14.18 14.68 5.68
N VAL A 371 -14.16 15.22 4.46
CA VAL A 371 -13.84 16.64 4.20
C VAL A 371 -14.90 17.54 4.83
N ASP A 372 -16.19 17.25 4.65
CA ASP A 372 -17.28 18.02 5.24
C ASP A 372 -17.20 17.99 6.77
N ALA A 373 -16.99 16.81 7.37
CA ALA A 373 -16.78 16.68 8.81
C ALA A 373 -15.54 17.45 9.31
N ALA A 374 -14.46 17.50 8.52
CA ALA A 374 -13.27 18.28 8.82
C ALA A 374 -13.52 19.79 8.77
N VAL A 375 -14.35 20.26 7.84
CA VAL A 375 -14.76 21.67 7.74
C VAL A 375 -15.63 22.05 8.94
N ASP A 376 -16.61 21.21 9.29
CA ASP A 376 -17.53 21.47 10.41
C ASP A 376 -16.81 21.45 11.77
N SER A 377 -15.76 20.63 11.89
CA SER A 377 -14.92 20.55 13.08
C SER A 377 -13.67 21.45 13.02
N ALA A 378 -13.56 22.32 12.00
CA ALA A 378 -12.39 23.17 11.79
C ALA A 378 -12.24 24.18 12.93
N GLU A 379 -11.45 23.82 13.94
CA GLU A 379 -11.06 24.74 14.99
C GLU A 379 -9.93 25.66 14.51
N SER A 380 -9.92 26.88 15.05
CA SER A 380 -8.78 27.79 14.84
C SER A 380 -7.47 27.14 15.29
N PRO A 381 -6.34 27.36 14.58
CA PRO A 381 -5.05 26.81 14.95
C PRO A 381 -4.73 27.07 16.42
N ARG A 382 -4.57 26.00 17.20
CA ARG A 382 -4.28 26.10 18.64
C ARG A 382 -2.80 26.44 18.83
N VAL A 383 -2.43 27.06 19.96
CA VAL A 383 -1.02 27.36 20.33
C VAL A 383 -0.12 26.13 20.22
N VAL A 384 -0.65 24.97 20.61
CA VAL A 384 0.01 23.66 20.51
C VAL A 384 0.33 23.23 19.08
N ASP A 385 -0.40 23.70 18.07
CA ASP A 385 -0.11 23.41 16.66
C ASP A 385 1.05 24.26 16.14
N GLU A 386 1.10 25.54 16.53
CA GLU A 386 2.24 26.41 16.23
C GLU A 386 3.50 25.93 16.95
N LEU A 387 3.38 25.50 18.21
CA LEU A 387 4.48 24.84 18.92
C LEU A 387 4.94 23.58 18.19
N ALA A 388 4.03 22.71 17.74
CA ALA A 388 4.39 21.53 16.96
C ALA A 388 5.13 21.90 15.66
N HIS A 389 4.68 22.93 14.95
CA HIS A 389 5.34 23.42 13.75
C HIS A 389 6.74 23.97 14.04
N LEU A 390 6.91 24.76 15.11
CA LEU A 390 8.20 25.29 15.54
C LEU A 390 9.14 24.18 16.00
N THR A 391 8.65 23.21 16.77
CA THR A 391 9.42 22.04 17.22
C THR A 391 9.88 21.20 16.04
N HIS A 392 8.97 20.83 15.13
CA HIS A 392 9.37 20.12 13.92
C HIS A 392 10.34 20.96 13.07
N GLY A 393 10.09 22.26 12.92
CA GLY A 393 10.99 23.19 12.25
C GLY A 393 12.38 23.23 12.90
N ALA A 394 12.49 23.19 14.22
CA ALA A 394 13.78 23.12 14.90
C ALA A 394 14.51 21.80 14.61
N LEU A 395 13.79 20.67 14.61
CA LEU A 395 14.35 19.35 14.30
C LEU A 395 14.76 19.21 12.82
N SER A 396 14.00 19.86 11.93
CA SER A 396 14.13 19.70 10.48
C SER A 396 14.98 20.79 9.80
N TRP A 397 14.98 22.03 10.31
CA TRP A 397 15.66 23.21 9.74
C TRP A 397 16.83 23.76 10.56
N HIS A 398 16.91 23.56 11.88
CA HIS A 398 17.99 24.22 12.61
C HIS A 398 19.34 23.71 12.11
N LYS A 399 20.19 24.69 11.81
CA LYS A 399 21.54 24.64 11.22
C LYS A 399 22.56 23.90 12.11
N GLY A 400 22.11 22.95 12.93
CA GLY A 400 22.85 22.29 13.99
C GLY A 400 23.10 20.82 13.68
N TYR A 401 24.18 20.29 14.25
CA TYR A 401 24.60 18.89 14.14
C TYR A 401 23.49 17.92 14.61
N LEU A 402 22.61 18.36 15.52
CA LEU A 402 21.57 17.55 16.15
C LEU A 402 20.44 17.09 15.21
N GLY A 403 19.97 17.94 14.28
CA GLY A 403 18.88 17.57 13.36
C GLY A 403 19.33 16.56 12.31
N ASP A 404 20.52 16.77 11.76
CA ASP A 404 21.18 15.80 10.88
C ASP A 404 21.55 14.52 11.64
N TRP A 405 22.02 14.64 12.88
CA TRP A 405 22.29 13.50 13.76
C TRP A 405 21.03 12.70 14.07
N LEU A 406 19.91 13.35 14.43
CA LEU A 406 18.62 12.66 14.65
C LEU A 406 18.15 11.97 13.37
N LYS A 407 18.24 12.66 12.22
CA LYS A 407 17.90 12.05 10.93
C LYS A 407 18.84 10.90 10.59
N GLN A 408 20.11 10.98 10.95
CA GLN A 408 21.09 9.93 10.71
C GLN A 408 20.97 8.76 11.69
N TYR A 409 20.57 9.03 12.93
CA TYR A 409 20.44 8.05 14.01
C TYR A 409 19.12 7.29 13.92
N ILE A 410 18.00 8.02 13.87
CA ILE A 410 16.66 7.43 13.74
C ILE A 410 16.46 6.87 12.34
N PHE A 411 17.02 7.54 11.32
CA PHE A 411 16.80 7.18 9.92
C PHE A 411 18.05 6.68 9.21
N GLU A 412 19.03 6.11 9.94
CA GLU A 412 20.17 5.33 9.41
C GLU A 412 20.57 5.73 7.98
N SER A 413 21.00 6.98 7.87
CA SER A 413 21.05 7.84 6.69
C SER A 413 21.20 7.15 5.32
N GLY A 414 20.08 6.98 4.64
CA GLY A 414 20.02 6.87 3.20
C GLY A 414 20.30 8.22 2.49
N PRO A 415 20.17 8.27 1.16
CA PRO A 415 20.54 9.42 0.31
C PRO A 415 19.87 10.77 0.61
N VAL A 416 18.85 10.79 1.47
CA VAL A 416 17.95 11.94 1.73
C VAL A 416 18.23 12.64 3.07
N SER A 417 19.10 12.06 3.88
CA SER A 417 19.50 12.58 5.19
C SER A 417 20.31 13.89 5.13
N ARG A 418 21.09 14.09 4.06
CA ARG A 418 22.02 15.22 3.92
C ARG A 418 21.44 16.32 3.04
N GLN A 419 20.46 17.05 3.56
CA GLN A 419 19.77 18.12 2.84
C GLN A 419 20.23 19.55 3.18
N ARG A 420 21.23 19.72 4.06
CA ARG A 420 21.72 21.04 4.47
C ARG A 420 22.08 21.98 3.31
N TRP A 421 22.65 21.45 2.25
CA TRP A 421 23.03 22.20 1.06
C TRP A 421 21.83 22.88 0.38
N LEU A 422 20.63 22.30 0.48
CA LEU A 422 19.38 22.92 0.00
C LEU A 422 19.06 24.21 0.74
N HIS A 423 19.55 24.40 1.97
CA HIS A 423 19.32 25.61 2.75
C HIS A 423 20.47 26.62 2.63
N SER A 424 21.71 26.16 2.50
CA SER A 424 22.88 27.05 2.40
C SER A 424 23.07 27.63 1.00
N GLU A 425 22.80 26.85 -0.06
CA GLU A 425 23.11 27.25 -1.44
C GLU A 425 21.90 27.94 -2.10
N ARG A 426 21.98 29.27 -2.32
CA ARG A 426 20.88 30.07 -2.91
C ARG A 426 20.44 29.56 -4.29
N ARG A 427 21.37 29.04 -5.09
CA ARG A 427 21.10 28.47 -6.42
C ARG A 427 20.01 27.40 -6.38
N TYR A 428 20.16 26.40 -5.52
CA TYR A 428 19.23 25.27 -5.43
C TYR A 428 17.94 25.62 -4.68
N ARG A 429 17.98 26.65 -3.81
CA ARG A 429 16.77 27.23 -3.19
C ARG A 429 15.83 27.91 -4.17
N LEU A 430 16.37 28.47 -5.24
CA LEU A 430 15.60 29.21 -6.24
C LEU A 430 15.44 28.45 -7.56
N SER A 431 16.13 27.32 -7.72
CA SER A 431 16.04 26.52 -8.94
C SER A 431 14.61 26.03 -9.18
N THR A 432 14.14 26.25 -10.41
CA THR A 432 12.89 25.72 -10.96
C THR A 432 13.12 24.39 -11.69
N SER A 433 14.37 23.92 -11.79
CA SER A 433 14.72 22.64 -12.40
C SER A 433 14.69 21.54 -11.34
N VAL A 434 13.78 20.58 -11.51
CA VAL A 434 13.70 19.40 -10.62
C VAL A 434 14.99 18.57 -10.74
N THR A 435 15.43 18.34 -11.97
CA THR A 435 16.61 17.54 -12.30
C THR A 435 17.89 18.13 -11.69
N GLU A 436 18.09 19.45 -11.76
CA GLU A 436 19.26 20.11 -11.18
C GLU A 436 19.38 19.87 -9.67
N VAL A 437 18.26 19.90 -8.95
CA VAL A 437 18.22 19.65 -7.51
C VAL A 437 18.52 18.19 -7.20
N VAL A 438 17.96 17.26 -7.97
CA VAL A 438 18.19 15.82 -7.79
C VAL A 438 19.65 15.46 -8.07
N ASP A 439 20.24 15.96 -9.16
CA ASP A 439 21.63 15.69 -9.53
C ASP A 439 22.61 16.17 -8.45
N LYS A 440 22.39 17.37 -7.91
CA LYS A 440 23.18 17.87 -6.78
C LYS A 440 23.02 16.99 -5.54
N SER A 441 21.81 16.52 -5.25
CA SER A 441 21.58 15.59 -4.13
C SER A 441 22.37 14.29 -4.31
N VAL A 442 22.38 13.73 -5.52
CA VAL A 442 23.16 12.53 -5.88
C VAL A 442 24.65 12.78 -5.69
N ALA A 443 25.16 13.94 -6.10
CA ALA A 443 26.56 14.31 -5.93
C ALA A 443 26.97 14.48 -4.45
N VAL A 444 26.10 15.07 -3.61
CA VAL A 444 26.39 15.34 -2.18
C VAL A 444 26.26 14.08 -1.32
N SER A 445 25.30 13.22 -1.64
CA SER A 445 25.04 11.98 -0.92
C SER A 445 24.87 10.84 -1.93
N PRO A 446 25.98 10.35 -2.52
CA PRO A 446 25.91 9.19 -3.40
C PRO A 446 25.32 8.00 -2.65
N ALA A 447 24.58 7.14 -3.35
CA ALA A 447 24.10 5.91 -2.74
C ALA A 447 25.32 5.07 -2.35
N VAL A 448 25.52 4.84 -1.04
CA VAL A 448 26.60 3.98 -0.56
C VAL A 448 26.24 2.54 -0.93
N GLY A 449 27.21 1.80 -1.48
CA GLY A 449 27.01 0.44 -1.95
C GLY A 449 26.50 -0.52 -0.87
N HIS A 450 25.88 -1.61 -1.33
CA HIS A 450 25.24 -2.69 -0.55
C HIS A 450 26.05 -3.28 0.62
N GLU A 451 27.36 -3.06 0.72
CA GLU A 451 28.23 -3.67 1.75
C GLU A 451 27.87 -3.25 3.18
N TYR A 452 27.59 -1.95 3.41
CA TYR A 452 27.20 -1.45 4.73
C TYR A 452 25.91 -2.13 5.27
N TRP A 453 24.96 -2.43 4.38
CA TRP A 453 23.71 -3.09 4.74
C TRP A 453 23.86 -4.61 4.90
N ARG A 454 24.81 -5.23 4.17
CA ARG A 454 25.19 -6.64 4.33
C ARG A 454 25.82 -6.92 5.70
N GLU A 455 26.69 -6.03 6.20
CA GLU A 455 27.31 -6.17 7.51
C GLU A 455 26.32 -5.98 8.68
N ARG A 456 25.34 -5.07 8.53
CA ARG A 456 24.44 -4.68 9.64
C ARG A 456 23.24 -5.59 9.84
N TYR A 457 22.62 -6.07 8.76
CA TYR A 457 21.50 -7.00 8.85
C TYR A 457 21.92 -8.47 8.85
N GLY A 458 23.20 -8.75 8.62
CA GLY A 458 23.77 -10.10 8.59
C GLY A 458 23.21 -10.96 7.45
N ASP A 459 23.91 -12.04 7.12
CA ASP A 459 23.28 -13.17 6.44
C ASP A 459 22.22 -13.75 7.38
N VAL A 460 20.99 -13.23 7.32
CA VAL A 460 19.84 -13.96 7.87
C VAL A 460 19.59 -15.13 6.94
N GLY A 461 20.40 -16.18 7.11
CA GLY A 461 20.30 -17.48 6.47
C GLY A 461 20.82 -17.53 5.03
N GLN A 462 22.15 -17.56 4.84
CA GLN A 462 22.69 -18.31 3.70
C GLN A 462 22.59 -19.80 4.02
N PRO A 463 21.87 -20.62 3.24
CA PRO A 463 22.09 -22.05 3.24
C PRO A 463 23.51 -22.33 2.74
N ASN A 464 24.15 -23.31 3.37
CA ASN A 464 25.53 -23.76 3.14
C ASN A 464 26.04 -23.57 1.70
N ALA A 465 27.27 -23.04 1.62
CA ALA A 465 28.10 -22.84 0.44
C ALA A 465 27.87 -23.89 -0.67
N GLY A 466 27.25 -23.45 -1.77
CA GLY A 466 26.99 -24.30 -2.92
C GLY A 466 26.13 -23.69 -4.03
N SER A 467 25.60 -22.47 -3.88
CA SER A 467 24.88 -21.80 -4.96
C SER A 467 25.33 -20.34 -5.07
N SER A 468 25.77 -19.98 -6.28
CA SER A 468 26.15 -18.62 -6.66
C SER A 468 24.91 -17.72 -6.68
N TYR A 469 24.55 -17.18 -5.54
CA TYR A 469 23.60 -16.06 -5.45
C TYR A 469 24.24 -14.82 -6.08
N SER A 470 23.71 -14.42 -7.24
CA SER A 470 23.86 -13.05 -7.72
C SER A 470 22.69 -12.25 -7.17
N TYR A 471 22.98 -11.27 -6.30
CA TYR A 471 22.10 -10.11 -6.17
C TYR A 471 21.88 -9.57 -7.58
N PRO A 472 20.69 -9.07 -7.96
CA PRO A 472 20.54 -8.35 -9.21
C PRO A 472 21.46 -7.12 -9.16
N HIS A 473 22.65 -7.27 -9.75
CA HIS A 473 23.73 -6.30 -9.87
C HIS A 473 23.33 -5.17 -10.84
N LYS A 474 22.26 -4.43 -10.53
CA LYS A 474 21.93 -3.21 -11.27
C LYS A 474 21.99 -1.99 -10.36
N LYS A 475 23.12 -1.30 -10.50
CA LYS A 475 23.33 0.14 -10.25
C LYS A 475 22.01 0.91 -10.33
N GLN A 476 21.45 1.37 -9.21
CA GLN A 476 20.39 2.37 -9.26
C GLN A 476 20.64 3.46 -8.21
N SER A 477 21.70 4.25 -8.44
CA SER A 477 21.66 5.67 -8.10
C SER A 477 20.74 6.39 -9.09
N HIS A 478 19.49 5.95 -9.20
CA HIS A 478 18.55 6.67 -10.03
C HIS A 478 18.09 7.87 -9.24
N SER A 479 18.31 9.02 -9.86
CA SER A 479 17.45 10.17 -9.69
C SER A 479 15.99 9.67 -9.61
N SER A 480 15.18 10.22 -8.69
CA SER A 480 13.74 9.94 -8.59
C SER A 480 12.94 11.24 -8.56
N TRP A 481 11.75 11.24 -9.14
CA TRP A 481 10.86 12.40 -9.21
C TRP A 481 9.51 11.92 -8.71
N THR A 482 8.84 12.73 -7.90
CA THR A 482 7.47 12.47 -7.48
C THR A 482 6.60 13.63 -7.94
N ALA A 483 5.31 13.36 -8.17
CA ALA A 483 4.38 14.34 -8.72
C ALA A 483 3.29 14.73 -7.73
N ILE A 484 2.88 16.00 -7.79
CA ILE A 484 1.66 16.53 -7.20
C ILE A 484 0.64 16.71 -8.33
N PHE A 485 -0.63 16.42 -8.02
CA PHE A 485 -1.74 16.62 -8.93
C PHE A 485 -2.52 17.87 -8.53
N LEU A 486 -2.69 18.79 -9.47
CA LEU A 486 -3.44 20.04 -9.27
C LEU A 486 -4.68 20.02 -10.16
N LYS A 487 -5.86 20.05 -9.55
CA LYS A 487 -7.11 20.22 -10.30
C LYS A 487 -7.22 21.66 -10.78
N LYS A 488 -7.49 21.87 -12.07
CA LYS A 488 -7.80 23.21 -12.58
C LYS A 488 -9.14 23.66 -12.00
N GLY A 489 -9.15 24.79 -11.29
CA GLY A 489 -10.39 25.45 -10.91
C GLY A 489 -11.12 25.92 -12.16
N ASP A 490 -12.42 25.65 -12.26
CA ASP A 490 -13.26 26.28 -13.27
C ASP A 490 -13.26 27.77 -12.99
N ARG A 491 -12.62 28.57 -13.85
CA ARG A 491 -12.82 30.03 -13.86
C ARG A 491 -14.21 30.31 -14.43
N ARG A 492 -15.26 29.98 -13.67
CA ARG A 492 -16.60 30.52 -13.93
C ARG A 492 -16.82 31.68 -12.96
N GLY A 493 -16.67 32.89 -13.54
CA GLY A 493 -17.11 34.20 -13.07
C GLY A 493 -17.27 34.46 -11.58
N MET A 494 -16.38 35.29 -11.03
CA MET A 494 -16.82 36.48 -10.30
C MET A 494 -16.74 37.67 -11.24
#